data_AF-A0A5C7UJC1-F1
#
_entry.id   AF-A0A5C7UJC1-F1
#
_cell.length_a   1.000
_cell.length_b   1.000
_cell.length_c   1.000
_cell.angle_alpha   90.00
_cell.angle_beta   90.00
_cell.angle_gamma   90.00
#
_symmetry.space_group_name_H-M   'P 1'
#
loop_
_entity.id
_entity.type
_entity.pdbx_description
1 polymer ?
#
loop_
_entity_poly.entity_id
_entity_poly.type
_entity_poly.pdbx_seq_one_letter_code
_entity_poly.pdbx_strand_id
1 'polypeptide(L)'
;MQITRKSQYSGVVRTLEIPISEQQYQDFINGKDHIQNLCPHLSASEREFLLTGMTDAEWDEMCEEIGAEVDPEDDDLVMPS
;
A
#
# COMPACT_ATOMS: atom_id res chain seq x y z
N MET A 1 -17.03 -4.21 -1.34
CA MET A 1 -16.63 -5.57 -1.73
C MET A 1 -15.62 -6.09 -0.72
N GLN A 2 -15.77 -7.34 -0.24
CA GLN A 2 -14.78 -7.95 0.65
C GLN A 2 -13.60 -8.47 -0.17
N ILE A 3 -12.42 -7.88 0.05
CA ILE A 3 -11.19 -8.28 -0.62
C ILE A 3 -10.27 -8.93 0.42
N THR A 4 -9.84 -10.14 0.13
CA THR A 4 -8.83 -10.86 0.92
C THR A 4 -7.47 -10.74 0.25
N ARG A 5 -6.48 -10.25 1.00
CA ARG A 5 -5.08 -10.13 0.56
C ARG A 5 -4.15 -10.62 1.65
N LYS A 6 -3.02 -11.18 1.21
CA LYS A 6 -1.89 -11.51 2.08
C LYS A 6 -0.92 -10.35 2.02
N SER A 7 -0.61 -9.75 3.17
CA SER A 7 0.42 -8.73 3.28
C SER A 7 1.75 -9.28 2.79
N GLN A 8 2.40 -8.58 1.86
CA GLN A 8 3.73 -8.94 1.38
C GLN A 8 4.82 -8.75 2.44
N TYR A 9 4.57 -7.89 3.43
CA TYR A 9 5.50 -7.61 4.53
C TYR A 9 5.39 -8.66 5.63
N SER A 10 4.26 -8.71 6.35
CA SER A 10 4.10 -9.60 7.51
C SER A 10 3.69 -11.03 7.15
N GLY A 11 3.21 -11.24 5.92
CA GLY A 11 2.60 -12.50 5.50
C GLY A 11 1.21 -12.76 6.09
N VAL A 12 0.63 -11.82 6.85
CA VAL A 12 -0.69 -11.96 7.45
C VAL A 12 -1.78 -11.81 6.39
N VAL A 13 -2.76 -12.71 6.41
CA VAL A 13 -3.94 -12.63 5.53
C VAL A 13 -5.01 -11.82 6.21
N ARG A 14 -5.47 -10.75 5.56
CA ARG A 14 -6.55 -9.89 6.04
C ARG A 14 -7.65 -9.79 4.98
N THR A 15 -8.87 -9.58 5.45
CA THR A 15 -10.03 -9.30 4.62
C THR A 15 -10.57 -7.93 5.00
N LEU A 16 -10.58 -7.00 4.04
CA LEU A 16 -11.13 -5.66 4.23
C LEU A 16 -12.32 -5.44 3.30
N GLU A 17 -13.28 -4.65 3.78
CA GLU A 17 -14.37 -4.16 2.95
C GLU A 17 -13.93 -2.89 2.24
N ILE A 18 -13.70 -3.01 0.93
CA ILE A 18 -13.26 -1.90 0.09
C ILE A 18 -14.46 -1.42 -0.76
N PRO A 19 -14.75 -0.11 -0.85
CA PRO A 19 -15.83 0.43 -1.65
C PRO A 19 -15.49 0.46 -3.16
N ILE A 20 -15.10 -0.70 -3.71
CA ILE A 20 -14.82 -0.92 -5.12
C ILE A 20 -15.96 -1.72 -5.77
N SER A 21 -16.32 -1.38 -7.01
CA SER A 21 -17.27 -2.15 -7.81
C SER A 21 -16.61 -3.36 -8.48
N GLU A 22 -17.41 -4.37 -8.82
CA GLU A 22 -16.92 -5.57 -9.53
C GLU A 22 -16.20 -5.18 -10.83
N GLN A 23 -16.80 -4.30 -11.64
CA GLN A 23 -16.19 -3.88 -12.90
C GLN A 23 -14.84 -3.19 -12.70
N GLN A 24 -14.71 -2.33 -11.69
CA GLN A 24 -13.43 -1.67 -11.38
C GLN A 24 -12.38 -2.66 -10.92
N TYR A 25 -12.77 -3.63 -10.09
CA TYR A 25 -11.87 -4.70 -9.66
C TYR A 25 -11.41 -5.56 -10.84
N GLN A 26 -12.33 -5.92 -11.74
CA GLN A 26 -12.01 -6.64 -12.99
C GLN A 26 -11.07 -5.83 -13.89
N ASP A 27 -11.33 -4.54 -14.08
CA ASP A 27 -10.46 -3.67 -14.88
C ASP A 27 -9.06 -3.56 -14.27
N PHE A 28 -8.96 -3.54 -12.93
CA PHE A 28 -7.70 -3.54 -12.19
C PHE A 28 -6.92 -4.85 -12.38
N ILE A 29 -7.55 -6.02 -12.15
CA ILE A 29 -6.85 -7.31 -12.30
C ILE A 29 -6.45 -7.61 -13.75
N ASN A 30 -7.18 -7.06 -14.72
CA ASN A 30 -6.87 -7.16 -16.14
C ASN A 30 -5.81 -6.14 -16.59
N GLY A 31 -5.35 -5.25 -15.69
CA GLY A 31 -4.33 -4.25 -16.00
C GLY A 31 -4.78 -3.20 -17.01
N LYS A 32 -6.08 -2.91 -17.07
CA LYS A 32 -6.67 -1.99 -18.05
C LYS A 32 -6.24 -0.54 -17.84
N ASP A 33 -6.05 -0.14 -16.58
CA ASP A 33 -5.59 1.19 -16.18
C ASP A 33 -5.02 1.13 -14.73
N HIS A 34 -4.42 2.22 -14.26
CA HIS A 34 -3.91 2.36 -12.91
C HIS A 34 -5.03 2.51 -11.87
N ILE A 35 -4.77 2.03 -10.66
CA ILE A 35 -5.78 2.02 -9.59
C ILE A 35 -6.23 3.42 -9.16
N GLN A 36 -5.37 4.44 -9.25
CA GLN A 36 -5.75 5.83 -8.99
C GLN A 36 -6.76 6.38 -10.01
N ASN A 37 -6.76 5.86 -11.24
CA ASN A 37 -7.69 6.27 -12.29
C ASN A 37 -9.00 5.47 -12.22
N LEU A 38 -8.89 4.16 -11.97
CA LEU A 38 -10.05 3.27 -11.84
C LEU A 38 -10.86 3.57 -10.58
N CYS A 39 -10.18 3.93 -9.49
CA CYS A 39 -10.77 4.08 -8.16
C CYS A 39 -10.31 5.38 -7.47
N PRO A 40 -10.64 6.55 -8.03
CA PRO A 40 -10.20 7.85 -7.50
C PRO A 40 -10.85 8.20 -6.15
N HIS A 41 -11.97 7.56 -5.83
CA HIS A 41 -12.70 7.73 -4.58
C HIS A 41 -12.13 6.90 -3.42
N LEU A 42 -11.22 5.96 -3.69
CA LEU A 42 -10.56 5.17 -2.65
C LEU A 42 -9.45 5.97 -1.96
N SER A 43 -9.33 5.77 -0.65
CA SER A 43 -8.22 6.33 0.13
C SER A 43 -6.87 5.76 -0.34
N ALA A 44 -5.77 6.39 0.08
CA ALA A 44 -4.44 5.87 -0.22
C ALA A 44 -4.26 4.46 0.37
N SER A 45 -4.65 4.28 1.63
CA SER A 45 -4.60 3.02 2.37
C SER A 45 -5.39 1.88 1.71
N GLU A 46 -6.57 2.19 1.17
CA GLU A 46 -7.39 1.19 0.47
C GLU A 46 -6.75 0.74 -0.85
N ARG A 47 -6.16 1.69 -1.59
CA ARG A 47 -5.43 1.39 -2.83
C ARG A 47 -4.17 0.57 -2.55
N GLU A 48 -3.45 0.94 -1.51
CA GLU A 48 -2.30 0.21 -0.98
C GLU A 48 -2.66 -1.23 -0.64
N PHE A 49 -3.71 -1.44 0.15
CA PHE A 49 -4.18 -2.78 0.48
C PHE A 49 -4.53 -3.61 -0.76
N LEU A 50 -5.15 -3.01 -1.78
CA LEU A 50 -5.46 -3.69 -3.03
C LEU A 50 -4.20 -4.12 -3.81
N LEU A 51 -3.14 -3.31 -3.75
CA LEU A 51 -1.87 -3.52 -4.45
C LEU A 51 -0.94 -4.51 -3.73
N THR A 52 -0.70 -4.31 -2.44
CA THR A 52 0.35 -5.00 -1.67
C THR A 52 -0.21 -5.90 -0.58
N GLY A 53 -1.48 -5.71 -0.20
CA GLY A 53 -2.09 -6.38 0.95
C GLY A 53 -1.64 -5.81 2.30
N MET A 54 -0.84 -4.74 2.30
CA MET A 54 -0.39 -4.06 3.51
C MET A 54 -1.45 -3.10 4.03
N THR A 55 -1.45 -2.90 5.34
CA THR A 55 -2.29 -1.89 6.01
C THR A 55 -1.41 -0.77 6.55
N ASP A 56 -1.98 0.42 6.78
CA ASP A 56 -1.26 1.56 7.38
C ASP A 56 -0.51 1.19 8.66
N ALA A 57 -1.09 0.35 9.51
CA ALA A 57 -0.44 -0.13 10.73
C ALA A 57 0.89 -0.88 10.48
N GLU A 58 1.01 -1.58 9.35
CA GLU A 58 2.26 -2.26 8.99
C GLU A 58 3.29 -1.29 8.40
N TRP A 59 2.82 -0.21 7.78
CA TRP A 59 3.68 0.89 7.35
C TRP A 59 4.22 1.69 8.53
N ASP A 60 3.38 1.94 9.53
CA ASP A 60 3.78 2.60 10.76
C ASP A 60 4.83 1.77 11.50
N GLU A 61 4.62 0.45 11.64
CA GLU A 61 5.59 -0.47 12.24
C GLU A 61 6.93 -0.46 11.48
N MET A 62 6.91 -0.50 10.15
CA MET A 62 8.13 -0.43 9.34
C MET A 62 8.84 0.93 9.48
N CYS A 63 8.11 2.04 9.53
CA CYS A 63 8.70 3.37 9.69
C CYS A 63 9.25 3.59 11.12
N GLU A 64 8.60 3.02 12.14
CA GLU A 64 9.09 3.04 13.52
C GLU A 64 10.39 2.23 13.68
N GLU A 65 10.54 1.09 12.99
CA GLU A 65 11.79 0.32 12.96
C GLU A 65 12.95 1.09 12.31
N ILE A 66 12.68 1.96 11.33
CA ILE A 66 13.69 2.79 10.64
C ILE A 66 14.10 4.02 11.49
N GLY A 67 13.40 4.30 12.60
CA GLY A 67 13.72 5.38 13.54
C GLY A 67 14.88 5.09 14.51
N ALA A 68 15.54 3.95 14.40
CA ALA A 68 16.72 3.62 15.20
C ALA A 68 17.98 4.28 14.61
N GLU A 69 18.36 5.44 15.19
CA GLU A 69 19.64 6.15 15.02
C GLU A 69 19.98 6.57 13.59
N VAL A 70 19.38 7.67 13.12
CA VAL A 70 20.03 8.51 12.12
C VAL A 70 21.05 9.37 12.87
N ASP A 71 22.33 8.99 12.80
CA ASP A 71 23.42 9.85 13.24
C ASP A 71 23.36 11.15 12.41
N PRO A 72 23.16 12.33 13.02
CA PRO A 72 23.09 13.59 12.29
C PRO A 72 24.38 13.96 11.54
N GLU A 73 25.48 13.19 11.70
CA GLU A 73 26.74 13.40 10.97
C GLU A 73 26.83 12.68 9.61
N ASP A 74 25.89 11.79 9.24
CA ASP A 74 25.86 11.16 7.91
C ASP A 74 25.17 12.06 6.85
N ASP A 75 25.76 13.22 6.59
CA ASP A 75 25.39 14.20 5.55
C ASP A 75 25.88 13.80 4.14
N ASP A 76 25.80 12.51 3.78
CA ASP A 76 26.34 11.99 2.50
C ASP A 76 25.31 11.29 1.59
N LEU A 77 24.00 11.39 1.89
CA LEU A 77 22.96 11.07 0.91
C LEU A 77 22.74 12.25 -0.05
N VAL A 78 23.75 12.53 -0.88
CA VAL A 78 23.55 13.28 -2.13
C VAL A 78 22.57 12.49 -2.99
N MET A 79 21.30 12.90 -3.01
CA MET A 79 20.38 12.46 -4.05
C MET A 79 20.93 12.94 -5.39
N PRO A 80 21.30 12.03 -6.32
CA PRO A 80 21.75 12.47 -7.64
C PRO A 80 20.61 13.21 -8.33
N SER A 81 20.92 14.43 -8.78
CA SER A 81 20.00 15.35 -9.48
C SER A 81 19.57 14.83 -10.85
#